data_AF-A0A6N8H689-F1
#
_entry.id   AF-A0A6N8H689-F1
#
_cell.length_a   1.000
_cell.length_b   1.000
_cell.length_c   1.000
_cell.angle_alpha   90.00
_cell.angle_beta   90.00
_cell.angle_gamma   90.00
#
_symmetry.space_group_name_H-M   'P 1'
#
loop_
_entity.id
_entity.type
_entity.pdbx_description
1 polymer ?
#
loop_
_entity_poly.entity_id
_entity_poly.type
_entity_poly.pdbx_seq_one_letter_code
_entity_poly.pdbx_strand_id
1 'polypeptide(L)'
;MDLYTMGQWTDAIENLSVSTQKKEKKLQELSTLWKFVSTSREFVTINGDFGLKYNNEEINTVVADLNLIQSGYSDVLEQTLQETELNLLHNQKQGFYTLTLYKHINNFTTNGLLELQEELILCSEGEMVHYCYVKEFNRTQALYHKINANLKVKEIAREDVIKVLKKEEIKASGTNKKWLILTLDNYQSKCDHFFIKDEVLYLPFESGYDRVFLFDFFKSEIIELKTNL
;
A
#
# COMPACT_ATOMS: atom_id res chain seq x y z
N MET A 1 8.23 -9.10 18.57
CA MET A 1 8.38 -10.56 18.47
C MET A 1 9.78 -10.85 17.98
N ASP A 2 10.50 -11.75 18.65
CA ASP A 2 11.84 -12.14 18.21
C ASP A 2 11.79 -13.25 17.14
N LEU A 3 12.92 -13.45 16.43
CA LEU A 3 13.04 -14.46 15.37
C LEU A 3 12.81 -15.89 15.89
N TYR A 4 13.07 -16.13 17.18
CA TYR A 4 12.90 -17.42 17.82
C TYR A 4 11.43 -17.81 17.91
N THR A 5 10.56 -16.88 18.32
CA THR A 5 9.11 -17.09 18.39
C THR A 5 8.50 -17.34 17.02
N MET A 6 8.96 -16.64 15.98
CA MET A 6 8.53 -16.88 14.59
C MET A 6 8.90 -18.30 14.10
N GLY A 7 10.08 -18.79 14.46
CA GLY A 7 10.51 -20.15 14.11
C GLY A 7 9.58 -21.21 14.71
N GLN A 8 9.26 -21.10 16.00
CA GLN A 8 8.35 -22.03 16.67
C GLN A 8 6.96 -22.09 16.03
N TRP A 9 6.42 -20.95 15.62
CA TRP A 9 5.10 -20.90 14.98
C TRP A 9 5.13 -21.40 13.55
N THR A 10 6.22 -21.15 12.81
CA THR A 10 6.45 -21.73 11.49
C THR A 10 6.46 -23.26 11.58
N ASP A 11 7.24 -23.82 12.50
CA ASP A 11 7.31 -25.25 12.75
C ASP A 11 5.95 -25.83 13.15
N ALA A 12 5.19 -25.12 14.00
CA ALA A 12 3.86 -25.55 14.40
C ALA A 12 2.89 -25.61 13.21
N ILE A 13 2.92 -24.63 12.30
CA ILE A 13 2.09 -24.60 11.09
C ILE A 13 2.49 -25.74 10.14
N GLU A 14 3.79 -25.97 9.96
CA GLU A 14 4.33 -27.02 9.10
C GLU A 14 3.92 -28.42 9.60
N ASN A 15 3.78 -28.61 10.91
CA ASN A 15 3.36 -29.87 11.52
C ASN A 15 1.85 -30.11 11.51
N LEU A 16 1.02 -29.15 11.07
CA LEU A 16 -0.43 -29.34 10.99
C LEU A 16 -0.82 -30.44 10.00
N SER A 17 -1.82 -31.26 10.35
CA SER A 17 -2.38 -32.29 9.45
C SER A 17 -3.39 -31.69 8.44
N VAL A 18 -2.96 -30.67 7.70
CA VAL A 18 -3.77 -29.99 6.66
C VAL A 18 -3.03 -29.99 5.31
N SER A 19 -3.73 -29.66 4.22
CA SER A 19 -3.13 -29.57 2.89
C SER A 19 -2.01 -28.52 2.82
N THR A 20 -1.02 -28.74 1.95
CA THR A 20 0.10 -27.82 1.72
C THR A 20 -0.37 -26.39 1.45
N GLN A 21 -1.38 -26.24 0.60
CA GLN A 21 -1.97 -24.92 0.28
C GLN A 21 -2.53 -24.20 1.53
N LYS A 22 -3.12 -24.93 2.48
CA LYS A 22 -3.60 -24.33 3.74
C LYS A 22 -2.44 -23.93 4.65
N LYS A 23 -1.33 -24.67 4.63
CA LYS A 23 -0.11 -24.31 5.38
C LYS A 23 0.53 -23.06 4.80
N GLU A 24 0.72 -23.00 3.49
CA GLU A 24 1.27 -21.83 2.78
C GLU A 24 0.46 -20.56 3.09
N LYS A 25 -0.88 -20.65 3.04
CA LYS A 25 -1.74 -19.53 3.40
C LYS A 25 -1.53 -19.06 4.84
N LYS A 26 -1.47 -19.99 5.80
CA LYS A 26 -1.21 -19.65 7.21
C LYS A 26 0.17 -19.02 7.42
N LEU A 27 1.19 -19.46 6.69
CA LEU A 27 2.52 -18.85 6.74
C LEU A 27 2.52 -17.44 6.15
N GLN A 28 1.78 -17.20 5.06
CA GLN A 28 1.60 -15.86 4.51
C GLN A 28 0.86 -14.92 5.47
N GLU A 29 -0.22 -15.41 6.12
CA GLU A 29 -0.95 -14.68 7.15
C GLU A 29 -0.01 -14.33 8.33
N LEU A 30 0.79 -15.29 8.80
CA LEU A 30 1.78 -15.08 9.85
C LEU A 30 2.82 -14.02 9.47
N SER A 31 3.41 -14.15 8.29
CA SER A 31 4.42 -13.20 7.78
C SER A 31 3.85 -11.80 7.67
N THR A 32 2.62 -11.68 7.18
CA THR A 32 1.89 -10.41 7.11
C THR A 32 1.69 -9.81 8.50
N LEU A 33 1.19 -10.59 9.46
CA LEU A 33 0.96 -10.12 10.82
C LEU A 33 2.25 -9.69 11.50
N TRP A 34 3.32 -10.47 11.33
CA TRP A 34 4.63 -10.14 11.87
C TRP A 34 5.15 -8.82 11.32
N LYS A 35 5.04 -8.61 10.00
CA LYS A 35 5.46 -7.37 9.37
C LYS A 35 4.57 -6.20 9.77
N PHE A 36 3.25 -6.40 9.83
CA PHE A 36 2.29 -5.41 10.29
C PHE A 36 2.61 -4.95 11.72
N VAL A 37 2.80 -5.90 12.65
CA VAL A 37 3.11 -5.59 14.06
C VAL A 37 4.46 -4.91 14.22
N SER A 38 5.49 -5.34 13.50
CA SER A 38 6.83 -4.71 13.56
C SER A 38 6.86 -3.31 12.95
N THR A 39 5.91 -2.99 12.07
CA THR A 39 5.77 -1.69 11.41
C THR A 39 4.80 -0.77 12.16
N SER A 40 3.86 -1.33 12.91
CA SER A 40 2.86 -0.57 13.64
C SER A 40 3.52 0.37 14.66
N ARG A 41 3.03 1.61 14.71
CA ARG A 41 3.43 2.59 15.73
C ARG A 41 2.79 2.30 17.09
N GLU A 42 1.74 1.49 17.10
CA GLU A 42 1.04 1.07 18.30
C GLU A 42 1.77 -0.12 18.96
N PHE A 43 1.71 -0.21 20.29
CA PHE A 43 2.19 -1.39 21.02
C PHE A 43 1.24 -2.57 20.82
N VAL A 44 1.37 -3.22 19.67
CA VAL A 44 0.63 -4.43 19.30
C VAL A 44 1.57 -5.63 19.41
N THR A 45 1.08 -6.76 19.90
CA THR A 45 1.84 -8.03 19.88
C THR A 45 0.96 -9.15 19.35
N ILE A 46 1.54 -10.15 18.68
CA ILE A 46 0.78 -11.31 18.21
C ILE A 46 0.65 -12.34 19.34
N ASN A 47 -0.52 -12.95 19.48
CA ASN A 47 -0.79 -14.08 20.36
C ASN A 47 -0.72 -15.42 19.60
N GLY A 48 -0.71 -16.54 20.31
CA GLY A 48 -0.50 -17.88 19.73
C GLY A 48 -1.52 -18.33 18.66
N ASP A 49 -2.67 -17.64 18.54
CA ASP A 49 -3.76 -17.98 17.62
C ASP A 49 -3.89 -16.97 16.45
N PHE A 50 -2.83 -16.24 16.11
CA PHE A 50 -2.84 -15.14 15.12
C PHE A 50 -3.73 -13.95 15.51
N GLY A 51 -4.27 -13.94 16.72
CA GLY A 51 -4.83 -12.76 17.34
C GLY A 51 -3.75 -11.75 17.68
N LEU A 52 -4.16 -10.52 17.86
CA LEU A 52 -3.32 -9.43 18.33
C LEU A 52 -3.68 -9.10 19.76
N LYS A 53 -2.74 -8.51 20.48
CA LYS A 53 -2.97 -7.90 21.78
C LYS A 53 -2.63 -6.42 21.66
N TYR A 54 -3.59 -5.58 22.00
CA TYR A 54 -3.48 -4.12 21.98
C TYR A 54 -4.06 -3.59 23.29
N ASN A 55 -3.32 -2.73 23.99
CA ASN A 55 -3.76 -2.18 25.29
C ASN A 55 -4.25 -3.24 26.29
N ASN A 56 -3.59 -4.40 26.33
CA ASN A 56 -3.96 -5.58 27.13
C ASN A 56 -5.25 -6.32 26.75
N GLU A 57 -5.93 -5.93 25.69
CA GLU A 57 -7.10 -6.63 25.16
C GLU A 57 -6.71 -7.57 24.03
N GLU A 58 -7.38 -8.73 23.98
CA GLU A 58 -7.26 -9.67 22.87
C GLU A 58 -8.13 -9.24 21.70
N ILE A 59 -7.52 -9.23 20.52
CA ILE A 59 -8.13 -8.89 19.24
C ILE A 59 -7.99 -10.10 18.34
N ASN A 60 -9.10 -10.56 17.78
CA ASN A 60 -9.07 -11.54 16.72
C ASN A 60 -8.70 -10.85 15.39
N THR A 61 -7.84 -11.47 14.59
CA THR A 61 -7.38 -10.84 13.35
C THR A 61 -7.80 -11.65 12.15
N VAL A 62 -8.28 -10.96 11.12
CA VAL A 62 -8.48 -11.53 9.79
C VAL A 62 -7.49 -10.85 8.86
N VAL A 63 -6.71 -11.65 8.14
CA VAL A 63 -5.83 -11.18 7.07
C VAL A 63 -6.43 -11.59 5.74
N ALA A 64 -6.56 -10.64 4.81
CA ALA A 64 -7.09 -10.89 3.49
C ALA A 64 -6.32 -10.09 2.44
N ASP A 65 -6.04 -10.71 1.30
CA ASP A 65 -5.36 -10.02 0.20
C ASP A 65 -6.34 -9.14 -0.57
N LEU A 66 -5.94 -7.90 -0.84
CA LEU A 66 -6.62 -7.04 -1.80
C LEU A 66 -6.09 -7.37 -3.20
N ASN A 67 -6.75 -8.32 -3.85
CA ASN A 67 -6.31 -8.81 -5.17
C ASN A 67 -6.67 -7.80 -6.27
N LEU A 68 -5.65 -7.09 -6.76
CA LEU A 68 -5.76 -6.09 -7.82
C LEU A 68 -5.28 -6.63 -9.18
N ILE A 69 -5.16 -7.95 -9.38
CA ILE A 69 -4.67 -8.53 -10.64
C ILE A 69 -5.49 -8.07 -11.84
N GLN A 70 -6.81 -7.97 -11.66
CA GLN A 70 -7.76 -7.56 -12.71
C GLN A 70 -7.89 -6.04 -12.84
N SER A 71 -7.42 -5.27 -11.85
CA SER A 71 -7.39 -3.81 -11.91
C SER A 71 -6.34 -3.37 -12.93
N GLY A 72 -6.72 -2.41 -13.79
CA GLY A 72 -5.81 -1.80 -14.76
C GLY A 72 -4.70 -0.99 -14.08
N TYR A 73 -3.69 -0.58 -14.85
CA TYR A 73 -2.76 0.44 -14.38
C TYR A 73 -3.48 1.78 -14.27
N SER A 74 -3.07 2.59 -13.31
CA SER A 74 -3.63 3.92 -13.08
C SER A 74 -3.05 4.90 -14.10
N ASP A 75 -3.91 5.53 -14.88
CA ASP A 75 -3.52 6.61 -15.79
C ASP A 75 -3.23 7.93 -15.05
N VAL A 76 -3.54 8.03 -13.74
CA VAL A 76 -3.42 9.26 -12.97
C VAL A 76 -1.96 9.73 -12.86
N LEU A 77 -1.01 8.79 -12.70
CA LEU A 77 0.41 9.16 -12.73
C LEU A 77 0.82 9.67 -14.11
N GLU A 78 0.41 8.99 -15.18
CA GLU A 78 0.74 9.41 -16.55
C GLU A 78 0.14 10.80 -16.84
N GLN A 79 -1.09 11.07 -16.41
CA GLN A 79 -1.70 12.38 -16.51
C GLN A 79 -0.91 13.45 -15.76
N THR A 80 -0.48 13.17 -14.52
CA THR A 80 0.35 14.08 -13.71
C THR A 80 1.66 14.43 -14.44
N LEU A 81 2.30 13.43 -15.05
CA LEU A 81 3.52 13.63 -15.84
C LEU A 81 3.23 14.45 -17.11
N GLN A 82 2.15 14.17 -17.83
CA GLN A 82 1.75 14.92 -19.03
C GLN A 82 1.42 16.39 -18.72
N GLU A 83 0.74 16.68 -17.61
CA GLU A 83 0.48 18.05 -17.19
C GLU A 83 1.78 18.79 -16.87
N THR A 84 2.72 18.10 -16.21
CA THR A 84 4.07 18.63 -15.95
C THR A 84 4.80 18.90 -17.27
N GLU A 85 4.72 17.98 -18.24
CA GLU A 85 5.29 18.17 -19.58
C GLU A 85 4.74 19.44 -20.24
N LEU A 86 3.42 19.65 -20.23
CA LEU A 86 2.80 20.85 -20.81
C LEU A 86 3.32 22.14 -20.15
N ASN A 87 3.45 22.15 -18.83
CA ASN A 87 4.01 23.29 -18.10
C ASN A 87 5.46 23.58 -18.50
N LEU A 88 6.30 22.55 -18.63
CA LEU A 88 7.69 22.70 -19.09
C LEU A 88 7.77 23.21 -20.52
N LEU A 89 6.86 22.76 -21.40
CA LEU A 89 6.77 23.22 -22.78
C LEU A 89 6.43 24.71 -22.86
N HIS A 90 5.44 25.18 -22.10
CA HIS A 90 5.06 26.60 -22.02
C HIS A 90 6.21 27.48 -21.53
N ASN A 91 7.01 26.98 -20.59
CA ASN A 91 8.18 27.67 -20.05
C ASN A 91 9.44 27.53 -20.92
N GLN A 92 9.31 27.08 -22.17
CA GLN A 92 10.42 26.90 -23.13
C GLN A 92 11.51 25.93 -22.65
N LYS A 93 11.19 25.02 -21.73
CA LYS A 93 12.08 23.98 -21.20
C LYS A 93 11.87 22.65 -21.94
N GLN A 94 11.94 22.67 -23.27
CA GLN A 94 11.69 21.49 -24.10
C GLN A 94 12.79 20.41 -23.95
N GLY A 95 12.41 19.15 -23.84
CA GLY A 95 13.38 18.05 -23.90
C GLY A 95 12.83 16.74 -23.35
N PHE A 96 13.67 15.72 -23.41
CA PHE A 96 13.35 14.45 -22.78
C PHE A 96 13.91 14.39 -21.37
N TYR A 97 13.04 14.13 -20.41
CA TYR A 97 13.36 14.08 -18.99
C TYR A 97 13.26 12.64 -18.48
N THR A 98 14.31 12.20 -17.79
CA THR A 98 14.26 10.95 -17.02
C THR A 98 14.02 11.29 -15.56
N LEU A 99 12.98 10.70 -14.98
CA LEU A 99 12.59 10.86 -13.59
C LEU A 99 12.95 9.59 -12.81
N THR A 100 13.78 9.74 -11.79
CA THR A 100 14.01 8.71 -10.77
C THR A 100 13.38 9.19 -9.48
N LEU A 101 12.43 8.44 -8.94
CA LEU A 101 11.87 8.72 -7.62
C LEU A 101 12.75 8.15 -6.51
N TYR A 102 12.63 8.71 -5.30
CA TYR A 102 13.15 8.03 -4.12
C TYR A 102 12.50 6.65 -4.01
N LYS A 103 13.21 5.72 -3.39
CA LYS A 103 12.63 4.43 -3.02
C LYS A 103 11.59 4.71 -1.91
N HIS A 104 10.41 5.11 -2.35
CA HIS A 104 9.37 5.67 -1.51
C HIS A 104 8.92 4.69 -0.45
N ILE A 105 8.74 5.21 0.75
CA ILE A 105 8.16 4.50 1.89
C ILE A 105 6.63 4.39 1.73
N ASN A 106 5.99 5.25 0.92
CA ASN A 106 4.52 5.34 0.85
C ASN A 106 3.98 5.18 -0.58
N ASN A 107 2.68 4.92 -0.68
CA ASN A 107 1.89 4.89 -1.90
C ASN A 107 1.41 6.29 -2.30
N PHE A 108 0.93 6.42 -3.54
CA PHE A 108 0.40 7.69 -4.05
C PHE A 108 -1.01 7.95 -3.52
N THR A 109 -1.27 9.22 -3.23
CA THR A 109 -2.59 9.79 -2.96
C THR A 109 -2.80 10.97 -3.91
N THR A 110 -3.99 11.53 -3.99
CA THR A 110 -4.24 12.72 -4.82
C THR A 110 -3.30 13.86 -4.45
N ASN A 111 -3.18 14.15 -3.15
CA ASN A 111 -2.24 15.18 -2.66
C ASN A 111 -0.79 14.84 -2.97
N GLY A 112 -0.38 13.57 -2.80
CA GLY A 112 1.00 13.17 -3.10
C GLY A 112 1.37 13.28 -4.59
N LEU A 113 0.40 13.15 -5.50
CA LEU A 113 0.63 13.39 -6.93
C LEU A 113 0.74 14.89 -7.24
N LEU A 114 -0.03 15.74 -6.57
CA LEU A 114 0.12 17.20 -6.67
C LEU A 114 1.47 17.66 -6.14
N GLU A 115 1.90 17.15 -4.99
CA GLU A 115 3.23 17.43 -4.42
C GLU A 115 4.35 16.97 -5.37
N LEU A 116 4.22 15.79 -5.98
CA LEU A 116 5.15 15.33 -7.01
C LEU A 116 5.18 16.30 -8.21
N GLN A 117 4.02 16.75 -8.69
CA GLN A 117 3.95 17.71 -9.80
C GLN A 117 4.68 19.01 -9.48
N GLU A 118 4.48 19.54 -8.27
CA GLU A 118 5.19 20.73 -7.77
C GLU A 118 6.70 20.50 -7.69
N GLU A 119 7.14 19.37 -7.14
CA GLU A 119 8.56 19.02 -7.06
C GLU A 119 9.22 18.92 -8.45
N LEU A 120 8.53 18.38 -9.45
CA LEU A 120 9.05 18.32 -10.81
C LEU A 120 9.23 19.71 -11.43
N ILE A 121 8.32 20.63 -11.15
CA ILE A 121 8.44 22.04 -11.58
C ILE A 121 9.67 22.67 -10.92
N LEU A 122 9.82 22.55 -9.60
CA LEU A 122 10.96 23.08 -8.84
C LEU A 122 12.29 22.47 -9.31
N CYS A 123 12.33 21.16 -9.55
CA CYS A 123 13.49 20.48 -10.13
C CYS A 123 13.87 21.08 -11.49
N SER A 124 12.89 21.40 -12.33
CA SER A 124 13.13 22.00 -13.64
C SER A 124 13.67 23.44 -13.56
N GLU A 125 13.42 24.13 -12.44
CA GLU A 125 13.90 25.48 -12.15
C GLU A 125 15.29 25.48 -11.54
N GLY A 126 15.77 24.31 -11.09
CA GLY A 126 17.07 24.18 -10.43
C GLY A 126 17.03 24.67 -8.99
N GLU A 127 15.84 24.69 -8.37
CA GLU A 127 15.66 25.15 -7.00
C GLU A 127 16.33 24.18 -6.01
N MET A 128 17.00 24.73 -5.00
CA MET A 128 17.64 23.93 -3.95
C MET A 128 16.70 23.79 -2.75
N VAL A 129 15.75 22.86 -2.86
CA VAL A 129 14.80 22.51 -1.81
C VAL A 129 14.93 21.04 -1.40
N HIS A 130 14.25 20.67 -0.32
CA HIS A 130 14.11 19.26 0.05
C HIS A 130 13.01 18.63 -0.81
N TYR A 131 13.39 17.62 -1.61
CA TYR A 131 12.48 16.84 -2.42
C TYR A 131 12.10 15.55 -1.67
N CYS A 132 10.81 15.35 -1.45
CA CYS A 132 10.22 14.17 -0.84
C CYS A 132 10.04 13.03 -1.85
N TYR A 133 9.78 13.36 -3.12
CA TYR A 133 9.49 12.40 -4.18
C TYR A 133 10.63 12.23 -5.17
N VAL A 134 11.15 13.33 -5.68
CA VAL A 134 12.12 13.32 -6.78
C VAL A 134 13.53 13.07 -6.26
N LYS A 135 14.14 11.95 -6.67
CA LYS A 135 15.55 11.66 -6.38
C LYS A 135 16.47 12.27 -7.43
N GLU A 136 16.13 12.07 -8.70
CA GLU A 136 16.88 12.59 -9.85
C GLU A 136 15.92 13.01 -10.96
N PHE A 137 16.16 14.17 -11.56
CA PHE A 137 15.40 14.68 -12.69
C PHE A 137 16.35 15.23 -13.75
N ASN A 138 16.63 14.41 -14.76
CA ASN A 138 17.69 14.67 -15.73
C ASN A 138 17.12 14.97 -17.10
N ARG A 139 17.44 16.16 -17.63
CA ARG A 139 17.09 16.56 -19.00
C ARG A 139 18.16 16.09 -19.98
N THR A 140 17.72 15.54 -21.10
CA THR A 140 18.55 15.27 -22.28
C THR A 140 18.09 16.13 -23.45
N GLN A 141 18.99 16.44 -24.39
CA GLN A 141 18.70 17.27 -25.57
C GLN A 141 17.94 16.52 -26.68
N ALA A 142 17.23 15.45 -26.35
CA ALA A 142 16.47 14.71 -27.36
C ALA A 142 15.30 15.54 -27.91
N LEU A 143 14.97 15.31 -29.18
CA LEU A 143 13.94 16.06 -29.91
C LEU A 143 12.50 15.75 -29.49
N TYR A 144 12.30 14.77 -28.61
CA TYR A 144 10.98 14.39 -28.12
C TYR A 144 10.77 14.93 -26.70
N HIS A 145 9.63 15.57 -26.49
CA HIS A 145 9.24 16.15 -25.20
C HIS A 145 8.43 15.14 -24.42
N LYS A 146 9.04 14.53 -23.41
CA LYS A 146 8.41 13.52 -22.55
C LYS A 146 9.16 13.39 -21.23
N ILE A 147 8.44 13.16 -20.14
CA ILE A 147 8.96 12.69 -18.86
C ILE A 147 8.78 11.17 -18.83
N ASN A 148 9.86 10.43 -18.57
CA ASN A 148 9.80 9.00 -18.36
C ASN A 148 10.14 8.66 -16.91
N ALA A 149 9.15 8.14 -16.18
CA ALA A 149 9.33 7.63 -14.81
C ALA A 149 9.60 6.12 -14.76
N ASN A 150 9.24 5.36 -15.81
CA ASN A 150 9.29 3.90 -15.85
C ASN A 150 8.66 3.21 -14.61
N LEU A 151 7.48 3.68 -14.20
CA LEU A 151 6.73 3.16 -13.05
C LEU A 151 5.39 2.55 -13.46
N LYS A 152 5.04 1.45 -12.81
CA LYS A 152 3.71 0.83 -12.90
C LYS A 152 2.93 1.14 -11.64
N VAL A 153 1.89 1.96 -11.77
CA VAL A 153 0.99 2.29 -10.67
C VAL A 153 -0.32 1.54 -10.85
N LYS A 154 -0.83 0.92 -9.79
CA LYS A 154 -2.19 0.37 -9.76
C LYS A 154 -3.10 1.17 -8.88
N GLU A 155 -4.31 1.41 -9.37
CA GLU A 155 -5.32 2.09 -8.60
C GLU A 155 -5.99 1.15 -7.60
N ILE A 156 -6.25 1.65 -6.41
CA ILE A 156 -7.12 1.04 -5.41
C ILE A 156 -8.42 1.85 -5.40
N ALA A 157 -9.48 1.23 -5.89
CA ALA A 157 -10.81 1.81 -5.88
C ALA A 157 -11.60 1.34 -4.66
N ARG A 158 -12.68 2.08 -4.35
CA ARG A 158 -13.54 1.78 -3.21
C ARG A 158 -14.21 0.41 -3.36
N GLU A 159 -14.57 0.03 -4.57
CA GLU A 159 -15.20 -1.24 -4.92
C GLU A 159 -14.29 -2.44 -4.60
N ASP A 160 -12.97 -2.28 -4.76
CA ASP A 160 -12.00 -3.34 -4.45
C ASP A 160 -12.05 -3.68 -2.96
N VAL A 161 -12.09 -2.65 -2.11
CA VAL A 161 -12.19 -2.80 -0.65
C VAL A 161 -13.56 -3.37 -0.25
N ILE A 162 -14.65 -2.85 -0.81
CA ILE A 162 -16.01 -3.33 -0.53
C ILE A 162 -16.16 -4.81 -0.87
N LYS A 163 -15.58 -5.26 -1.99
CA LYS A 163 -15.64 -6.66 -2.41
C LYS A 163 -15.00 -7.59 -1.39
N VAL A 164 -13.86 -7.21 -0.82
CA VAL A 164 -13.20 -8.01 0.21
C VAL A 164 -13.95 -7.94 1.54
N LEU A 165 -14.42 -6.75 1.95
CA LEU A 165 -15.22 -6.59 3.17
C LEU A 165 -16.45 -7.51 3.18
N LYS A 166 -17.23 -7.52 2.08
CA LYS A 166 -18.40 -8.40 1.94
C LYS A 166 -18.04 -9.88 1.96
N LYS A 167 -16.91 -10.26 1.37
CA LYS A 167 -16.45 -11.65 1.36
C LYS A 167 -16.07 -12.13 2.77
N GLU A 168 -15.50 -11.24 3.57
CA GLU A 168 -14.97 -11.58 4.89
C GLU A 168 -15.97 -11.27 6.03
N GLU A 169 -17.10 -10.61 5.74
CA GLU A 169 -18.15 -10.22 6.68
C GLU A 169 -18.61 -11.33 7.63
N ILE A 170 -18.74 -12.57 7.15
CA ILE A 170 -19.14 -13.73 7.97
C ILE A 170 -18.16 -13.95 9.14
N LYS A 171 -16.87 -13.65 8.93
CA LYS A 171 -15.82 -13.81 9.94
C LYS A 171 -15.85 -12.68 10.99
N ALA A 172 -16.57 -11.60 10.74
CA ALA A 172 -16.78 -10.53 11.70
C ALA A 172 -17.73 -10.95 12.84
N SER A 173 -18.63 -11.93 12.63
CA SER A 173 -19.64 -12.34 13.61
C SER A 173 -19.07 -12.84 14.97
N GLY A 174 -19.45 -12.21 16.08
CA GLY A 174 -19.02 -12.57 17.44
C GLY A 174 -18.95 -11.37 18.40
N THR A 175 -18.69 -11.62 19.69
CA THR A 175 -18.63 -10.57 20.73
C THR A 175 -17.23 -10.01 20.98
N ASN A 176 -16.19 -10.63 20.42
CA ASN A 176 -14.79 -10.25 20.67
C ASN A 176 -14.34 -9.21 19.64
N LYS A 177 -13.46 -8.28 20.08
CA LYS A 177 -12.83 -7.29 19.19
C LYS A 177 -12.13 -7.97 18.02
N LYS A 178 -12.32 -7.45 16.81
CA LYS A 178 -11.86 -8.00 15.55
C LYS A 178 -11.31 -6.95 14.63
N TRP A 179 -10.08 -7.16 14.16
CA TRP A 179 -9.45 -6.31 13.15
C TRP A 179 -9.32 -7.05 11.82
N LEU A 180 -9.53 -6.32 10.72
CA LEU A 180 -9.25 -6.80 9.38
C LEU A 180 -8.00 -6.09 8.84
N ILE A 181 -7.05 -6.87 8.33
CA ILE A 181 -5.84 -6.37 7.66
C ILE A 181 -5.95 -6.78 6.19
N LEU A 182 -6.14 -5.78 5.33
CA LEU A 182 -6.15 -5.89 3.88
C LEU A 182 -4.73 -5.72 3.35
N THR A 183 -4.13 -6.82 2.89
CA THR A 183 -2.75 -6.82 2.42
C THR A 183 -2.66 -6.41 0.96
N LEU A 184 -1.78 -5.46 0.66
CA LEU A 184 -1.34 -5.13 -0.68
C LEU A 184 -0.05 -5.89 -1.00
N ASP A 185 -0.09 -6.69 -2.05
CA ASP A 185 1.04 -7.46 -2.56
C ASP A 185 1.44 -6.94 -3.95
N ASN A 186 2.62 -6.31 -4.03
CA ASN A 186 3.13 -5.73 -5.27
C ASN A 186 3.51 -6.79 -6.32
N TYR A 187 3.89 -8.00 -5.89
CA TYR A 187 4.31 -9.09 -6.76
C TYR A 187 3.10 -9.69 -7.47
N GLN A 188 2.04 -9.96 -6.71
CA GLN A 188 0.77 -10.39 -7.28
C GLN A 188 0.16 -9.31 -8.17
N SER A 189 0.20 -8.06 -7.70
CA SER A 189 -0.36 -6.92 -8.42
C SER A 189 0.45 -6.50 -9.65
N LYS A 190 1.72 -6.91 -9.74
CA LYS A 190 2.68 -6.57 -10.81
C LYS A 190 2.85 -5.05 -11.00
N CYS A 191 2.97 -4.33 -9.90
CA CYS A 191 3.12 -2.87 -9.87
C CYS A 191 4.28 -2.47 -8.96
N ASP A 192 4.77 -1.24 -9.15
CA ASP A 192 5.80 -0.65 -8.30
C ASP A 192 5.17 0.12 -7.13
N HIS A 193 4.02 0.75 -7.39
CA HIS A 193 3.29 1.58 -6.44
C HIS A 193 1.78 1.36 -6.57
N PHE A 194 1.06 1.68 -5.50
CA PHE A 194 -0.39 1.85 -5.55
C PHE A 194 -0.75 3.34 -5.55
N PHE A 195 -1.87 3.66 -6.17
CA PHE A 195 -2.57 4.93 -6.04
C PHE A 195 -3.87 4.67 -5.27
N ILE A 196 -4.00 5.28 -4.11
CA ILE A 196 -5.16 5.12 -3.23
C ILE A 196 -6.11 6.28 -3.49
N LYS A 197 -7.30 5.98 -4.00
CA LYS A 197 -8.35 6.98 -4.23
C LYS A 197 -8.78 7.62 -2.91
N ASP A 198 -9.11 8.91 -2.96
CA ASP A 198 -9.58 9.68 -1.81
C ASP A 198 -10.82 9.06 -1.15
N GLU A 199 -11.70 8.45 -1.94
CA GLU A 199 -12.87 7.72 -1.43
C GLU A 199 -12.54 6.50 -0.57
N VAL A 200 -11.35 5.92 -0.73
CA VAL A 200 -10.83 4.85 0.13
C VAL A 200 -10.30 5.42 1.44
N LEU A 201 -9.64 6.58 1.39
CA LEU A 201 -9.01 7.21 2.55
C LEU A 201 -10.01 7.92 3.47
N TYR A 202 -11.00 8.60 2.89
CA TYR A 202 -11.78 9.59 3.61
C TYR A 202 -13.25 9.22 3.83
N LEU A 203 -13.83 8.35 3.00
CA LEU A 203 -15.23 7.94 3.16
C LEU A 203 -15.32 6.64 3.99
N PRO A 204 -16.17 6.60 5.04
CA PRO A 204 -16.26 5.43 5.90
C PRO A 204 -16.84 4.22 5.19
N PHE A 205 -16.33 3.02 5.48
CA PHE A 205 -16.86 1.74 5.02
C PHE A 205 -17.83 1.14 6.05
N GLU A 206 -18.93 0.57 5.58
CA GLU A 206 -19.75 -0.32 6.41
C GLU A 206 -18.97 -1.62 6.66
N SER A 207 -18.76 -1.96 7.92
CA SER A 207 -17.90 -3.08 8.31
C SER A 207 -18.30 -3.62 9.68
N GLY A 208 -18.40 -4.94 9.78
CA GLY A 208 -18.55 -5.61 11.09
C GLY A 208 -17.26 -5.71 11.91
N TYR A 209 -16.14 -5.21 11.39
CA TYR A 209 -14.84 -5.18 12.08
C TYR A 209 -14.65 -3.87 12.84
N ASP A 210 -14.10 -3.95 14.06
CA ASP A 210 -13.79 -2.77 14.88
C ASP A 210 -12.80 -1.83 14.20
N ARG A 211 -11.81 -2.37 13.51
CA ARG A 211 -10.83 -1.62 12.71
C ARG A 211 -10.52 -2.37 11.42
N VAL A 212 -10.33 -1.62 10.35
CA VAL A 212 -9.91 -2.14 9.04
C VAL A 212 -8.65 -1.39 8.63
N PHE A 213 -7.61 -2.13 8.27
CA PHE A 213 -6.35 -1.58 7.82
C PHE A 213 -6.07 -1.98 6.38
N LEU A 214 -5.53 -1.05 5.61
CA LEU A 214 -4.81 -1.32 4.37
C LEU A 214 -3.31 -1.38 4.71
N PHE A 215 -2.66 -2.48 4.35
CA PHE A 215 -1.26 -2.72 4.67
C PHE A 215 -0.44 -3.03 3.41
N ASP A 216 0.46 -2.13 3.05
CA ASP A 216 1.45 -2.40 2.01
C ASP A 216 2.58 -3.26 2.56
N PHE A 217 2.55 -4.54 2.18
CA PHE A 217 3.53 -5.49 2.66
C PHE A 217 4.96 -5.12 2.25
N PHE A 218 5.19 -4.45 1.13
CA PHE A 218 6.56 -4.20 0.64
C PHE A 218 7.11 -2.88 1.15
N LYS A 219 6.27 -1.84 1.12
CA LYS A 219 6.62 -0.51 1.57
C LYS A 219 6.52 -0.34 3.09
N SER A 220 5.86 -1.27 3.78
CA SER A 220 5.60 -1.20 5.22
C SER A 220 4.78 0.04 5.57
N GLU A 221 3.77 0.33 4.76
CA GLU A 221 2.83 1.41 4.98
C GLU A 221 1.53 0.84 5.55
N ILE A 222 1.06 1.39 6.66
CA ILE A 222 -0.20 1.00 7.30
C ILE A 222 -1.13 2.21 7.26
N ILE A 223 -2.31 2.02 6.67
CA ILE A 223 -3.36 3.03 6.60
C ILE A 223 -4.60 2.44 7.27
N GLU A 224 -5.08 3.07 8.33
CA GLU A 224 -6.37 2.74 8.92
C GLU A 224 -7.49 3.33 8.07
N LEU A 225 -8.41 2.48 7.62
CA LEU A 225 -9.58 2.89 6.87
C LEU A 225 -10.68 3.32 7.85
N LYS A 226 -11.40 4.38 7.50
CA LYS A 226 -12.56 4.81 8.28
C LYS A 226 -13.68 3.77 8.14
N THR A 227 -14.31 3.42 9.26
CA THR A 227 -15.43 2.48 9.28
C THR A 227 -16.61 3.04 10.06
N ASN A 228 -17.80 2.62 9.67
CA ASN A 228 -19.02 2.75 10.45
C ASN A 228 -19.48 1.32 10.82
N LEU A 229 -19.90 1.17 12.07
CA LEU A 229 -20.56 -0.04 12.58
C LEU A 229 -22.05 -0.04 12.21
#